data_AF-A0AAU9LJE9-F1
#
_entry.id   AF-A0AAU9LJE9-F1
#
_cell.length_a   1.000
_cell.length_b   1.000
_cell.length_c   1.000
_cell.angle_alpha   90.00
_cell.angle_beta   90.00
_cell.angle_gamma   90.00
#
_symmetry.space_group_name_H-M   'P 1'
#
loop_
_entity.id
_entity.type
_entity.pdbx_description
1 polymer ?
#
loop_
_entity_poly.entity_id
_entity_poly.type
_entity_poly.pdbx_seq_one_letter_code
_entity_poly.pdbx_strand_id
1 'polypeptide(L)'
;MSTGELLNVEPVELKFPFELKKQISCSIQLSNKTENHVAFKVKTTNPKKYCVRPNSGVVLPRSTCDVTVTMQAQKEAPVDLQCKDKFLLQSVVAGPGATTKDVTPEMFSKEAGHAVEEWKLRVIYLPPPQRPSPVPEEEAEEGSSPKATISDNGNSSSEMKSLISKLTDEKDAAIKQSNRIRQEMELLRRGGNKTQADRFSFIFVIVVGLIGLLLGYIIKKLIHTMHTPLECAGNQFSSHNNSSDGID
;
A
#
# COMPACT_ATOMS: atom_id res chain seq x y z
N MET A 1 -8.08 25.69 -9.99
CA MET A 1 -7.15 25.03 -9.04
C MET A 1 -7.82 24.96 -7.67
N SER A 2 -7.24 24.28 -6.67
CA SER A 2 -7.54 24.64 -5.27
C SER A 2 -7.08 26.08 -5.02
N THR A 3 -7.79 26.80 -4.16
CA THR A 3 -7.39 28.14 -3.71
C THR A 3 -6.37 28.07 -2.58
N GLY A 4 -6.41 27.01 -1.75
CA GLY A 4 -5.49 26.82 -0.64
C GLY A 4 -5.71 27.80 0.51
N GLU A 5 -6.95 28.22 0.69
CA GLU A 5 -7.42 29.16 1.71
C GLU A 5 -7.62 28.44 3.05
N LEU A 6 -8.09 27.19 3.02
CA LEU A 6 -8.30 26.35 4.20
C LEU A 6 -6.99 25.70 4.66
N LEU A 7 -6.37 24.89 3.80
CA LEU A 7 -5.19 24.10 4.11
C LEU A 7 -4.00 24.44 3.21
N ASN A 8 -2.79 24.46 3.79
CA ASN A 8 -1.57 24.14 3.06
C ASN A 8 -1.43 22.62 2.98
N VAL A 9 -0.93 22.11 1.85
CA VAL A 9 -0.78 20.67 1.62
C VAL A 9 0.59 20.42 1.00
N GLU A 10 1.50 19.79 1.76
CA GLU A 10 2.88 19.59 1.34
C GLU A 10 3.39 18.18 1.68
N PRO A 11 4.03 17.45 0.75
CA PRO A 11 4.28 17.79 -0.65
C PRO A 11 3.07 17.50 -1.56
N VAL A 12 2.95 18.25 -2.65
CA VAL A 12 1.96 17.99 -3.72
C VAL A 12 2.33 16.80 -4.63
N GLU A 13 3.55 16.29 -4.50
CA GLU A 13 4.04 15.09 -5.19
C GLU A 13 4.59 14.08 -4.20
N LEU A 14 3.96 12.90 -4.15
CA LEU A 14 4.28 11.84 -3.21
C LEU A 14 5.38 10.96 -3.82
N LYS A 15 6.62 11.18 -3.38
CA LYS A 15 7.82 10.52 -3.88
C LYS A 15 8.09 9.25 -3.06
N PHE A 16 8.01 8.09 -3.72
CA PHE A 16 8.33 6.79 -3.12
C PHE A 16 9.60 6.23 -3.76
N PRO A 17 10.72 6.06 -3.03
CA PRO A 17 11.85 5.28 -3.52
C PRO A 17 11.42 3.83 -3.68
N PHE A 18 11.32 3.37 -4.93
CA PHE A 18 10.68 2.10 -5.26
C PHE A 18 11.60 0.92 -4.99
N GLU A 19 11.23 0.10 -4.00
CA GLU A 19 11.90 -1.16 -3.68
C GLU A 19 10.92 -2.33 -3.74
N LEU A 20 11.32 -3.41 -4.42
CA LEU A 20 10.53 -4.63 -4.51
C LEU A 20 10.40 -5.31 -3.15
N LYS A 21 9.21 -5.89 -2.89
CA LYS A 21 8.87 -6.67 -1.69
C LYS A 21 8.97 -5.90 -0.35
N LYS A 22 9.10 -4.57 -0.37
CA LYS A 22 9.07 -3.70 0.82
C LYS A 22 7.83 -2.81 0.84
N GLN A 23 7.31 -2.54 2.03
CA GLN A 23 6.43 -1.38 2.25
C GLN A 23 7.28 -0.10 2.27
N ILE A 24 6.76 0.99 1.69
CA ILE A 24 7.46 2.28 1.58
C ILE A 24 6.46 3.37 1.96
N SER A 25 6.86 4.32 2.80
CA SER A 25 5.97 5.36 3.32
C SER A 25 6.50 6.77 3.06
N CYS A 26 5.59 7.72 2.88
CA CYS A 26 5.85 9.16 2.97
C CYS A 26 4.80 9.83 3.87
N SER A 27 5.04 11.06 4.29
CA SER A 27 4.04 11.91 4.97
C SER A 27 3.52 13.00 4.04
N ILE A 28 2.31 13.48 4.31
CA ILE A 28 1.71 14.70 3.77
C ILE A 28 1.34 15.56 4.97
N GLN A 29 1.93 16.74 5.08
CA GLN A 29 1.55 17.70 6.10
C GLN A 29 0.38 18.55 5.63
N LEU A 30 -0.67 18.59 6.47
CA LEU A 30 -1.85 19.43 6.31
C LEU A 30 -1.79 20.57 7.33
N SER A 31 -1.58 21.81 6.88
CA SER A 31 -1.46 22.97 7.77
C SER A 31 -2.68 23.87 7.64
N ASN A 32 -3.51 23.96 8.68
CA ASN A 32 -4.70 24.82 8.69
C ASN A 32 -4.30 26.29 8.85
N LYS A 33 -4.64 27.12 7.85
CA LYS A 33 -4.34 28.56 7.85
C LYS A 33 -5.37 29.37 8.63
N THR A 34 -6.55 28.78 8.85
CA THR A 34 -7.75 29.46 9.38
C THR A 34 -7.88 29.32 10.90
N GLU A 35 -8.75 30.17 11.47
CA GLU A 35 -9.21 30.05 12.87
C GLU A 35 -10.37 29.03 13.04
N ASN A 36 -10.81 28.39 11.95
CA ASN A 36 -11.89 27.40 11.96
C ASN A 36 -11.34 25.98 12.09
N HIS A 37 -12.19 25.03 12.50
CA HIS A 37 -11.89 23.61 12.34
C HIS A 37 -12.03 23.24 10.86
N VAL A 38 -11.13 22.42 10.31
CA VAL A 38 -11.19 21.99 8.90
C VAL A 38 -11.23 20.47 8.83
N ALA A 39 -12.35 19.92 8.37
CA ALA A 39 -12.47 18.49 8.10
C ALA A 39 -11.74 18.15 6.78
N PHE A 40 -11.08 16.99 6.75
CA PHE A 40 -10.38 16.49 5.56
C PHE A 40 -10.66 15.01 5.31
N LYS A 41 -10.50 14.60 4.04
CA LYS A 41 -10.70 13.23 3.57
C LYS A 41 -9.77 12.90 2.41
N VAL A 42 -9.09 11.76 2.48
CA VAL A 42 -8.17 11.30 1.44
C VAL A 42 -8.77 10.13 0.66
N LYS A 43 -8.86 10.30 -0.66
CA LYS A 43 -9.23 9.27 -1.63
C LYS A 43 -8.01 8.92 -2.50
N THR A 44 -7.98 7.73 -3.07
CA THR A 44 -6.90 7.27 -3.97
C THR A 44 -7.48 6.48 -5.14
N THR A 45 -6.81 6.53 -6.30
CA THR A 45 -7.18 5.71 -7.47
C THR A 45 -6.90 4.22 -7.27
N ASN A 46 -6.16 3.82 -6.22
CA ASN A 46 -5.69 2.44 -6.05
C ASN A 46 -5.69 1.98 -4.57
N PRO A 47 -6.87 1.84 -3.93
CA PRO A 47 -6.98 1.60 -2.49
C PRO A 47 -6.47 0.23 -2.03
N LYS A 48 -6.22 -0.72 -2.94
CA LYS A 48 -5.56 -2.00 -2.60
C LYS A 48 -4.05 -1.88 -2.44
N LYS A 49 -3.44 -0.81 -3.00
CA LYS A 49 -1.99 -0.60 -3.08
C LYS A 49 -1.45 0.34 -2.02
N TYR A 50 -2.29 1.19 -1.42
CA TYR A 50 -1.88 2.18 -0.43
C TYR A 50 -2.75 2.12 0.83
N CYS A 51 -2.12 2.14 2.00
CA CYS A 51 -2.78 2.45 3.27
C CYS A 51 -2.55 3.94 3.58
N VAL A 52 -3.58 4.65 4.04
CA VAL A 52 -3.50 6.06 4.42
C VAL A 52 -3.94 6.19 5.88
N ARG A 53 -3.16 6.88 6.71
CA ARG A 53 -3.42 7.04 8.14
C ARG A 53 -3.04 8.45 8.62
N PRO A 54 -3.98 9.24 9.18
CA PRO A 54 -5.44 9.09 9.06
C PRO A 54 -5.92 9.27 7.61
N ASN A 55 -7.00 8.57 7.20
CA ASN A 55 -7.61 8.75 5.87
C ASN A 55 -8.75 9.79 5.87
N SER A 56 -9.21 10.22 7.04
CA SER A 56 -10.22 11.24 7.27
C SER A 56 -10.03 11.79 8.68
N GLY A 57 -10.33 13.07 8.91
CA GLY A 57 -10.20 13.68 10.23
C GLY A 57 -10.50 15.17 10.23
N VAL A 58 -10.10 15.85 11.31
CA VAL A 58 -10.21 17.30 11.47
C VAL A 58 -8.83 17.86 11.81
N VAL A 59 -8.42 18.92 11.12
CA VAL A 59 -7.27 19.75 11.51
C VAL A 59 -7.80 20.90 12.36
N LEU A 60 -7.25 21.07 13.56
CA LEU A 60 -7.62 22.15 14.48
C LEU A 60 -7.23 23.52 13.90
N PRO A 61 -7.83 24.62 14.37
CA PRO A 61 -7.40 25.99 14.05
C PRO A 61 -5.88 26.16 14.16
N ARG A 62 -5.28 26.82 13.17
CA ARG A 62 -3.84 27.20 13.16
C ARG A 62 -2.84 26.06 13.42
N SER A 63 -3.27 24.82 13.23
CA SER A 63 -2.53 23.60 13.59
C SER A 63 -2.13 22.77 12.37
N THR A 64 -1.21 21.83 12.56
CA THR A 64 -0.74 20.88 11.54
C THR A 64 -1.22 19.46 11.83
N CYS A 65 -1.46 18.67 10.78
CA CYS A 65 -1.76 17.24 10.86
C CYS A 65 -0.95 16.48 9.80
N ASP A 66 -0.19 15.47 10.21
CA ASP A 66 0.58 14.62 9.30
C ASP A 66 -0.21 13.38 8.89
N VAL A 67 -0.38 13.19 7.58
CA VAL A 67 -1.02 12.03 6.97
C VAL A 67 0.03 11.10 6.38
N THR A 68 0.24 9.94 7.01
CA THR A 68 1.13 8.90 6.48
C THR A 68 0.46 8.14 5.34
N VAL A 69 1.15 8.04 4.20
CA VAL A 69 0.76 7.20 3.06
C VAL A 69 1.78 6.09 2.89
N THR A 70 1.36 4.84 3.11
CA THR A 70 2.19 3.63 2.99
C THR A 70 1.79 2.82 1.77
N MET A 71 2.68 2.76 0.78
CA MET A 71 2.58 1.82 -0.33
C MET A 71 2.86 0.39 0.13
N GLN A 72 2.02 -0.54 -0.31
CA GLN A 72 2.15 -1.97 -0.01
C GLN A 72 3.27 -2.62 -0.83
N ALA A 73 3.83 -3.70 -0.29
CA ALA A 73 4.94 -4.43 -0.91
C ALA A 73 4.59 -4.95 -2.32
N GLN A 74 5.20 -4.34 -3.36
CA GLN A 74 4.99 -4.74 -4.75
C GLN A 74 5.84 -5.98 -5.08
N LYS A 75 5.23 -6.95 -5.78
CA LYS A 75 5.91 -8.20 -6.18
C LYS A 75 6.82 -8.04 -7.41
N GLU A 76 6.39 -7.17 -8.33
CA GLU A 76 6.96 -6.94 -9.65
C GLU A 76 7.26 -5.43 -9.83
N ALA A 77 8.18 -5.11 -10.75
CA ALA A 77 8.53 -3.73 -11.05
C ALA A 77 7.58 -3.16 -12.12
N PRO A 78 7.15 -1.89 -12.01
CA PRO A 78 6.52 -1.19 -13.12
C PRO A 78 7.52 -1.05 -14.27
N VAL A 79 7.08 -1.32 -15.50
CA VAL A 79 7.92 -1.44 -16.72
C VAL A 79 8.93 -0.30 -16.86
N ASP A 80 8.51 0.94 -16.61
CA ASP A 80 9.35 2.15 -16.75
C ASP A 80 9.56 2.91 -15.43
N LEU A 81 9.37 2.25 -14.27
CA LEU A 81 9.18 2.92 -12.96
C LEU A 81 8.10 4.04 -12.96
N GLN A 82 7.18 4.03 -13.93
CA GLN A 82 6.09 5.01 -13.95
C GLN A 82 4.97 4.62 -12.97
N CYS A 83 4.47 5.61 -12.23
CA CYS A 83 3.25 5.48 -11.43
C CYS A 83 2.15 6.38 -12.01
N LYS A 84 0.98 5.80 -12.28
CA LYS A 84 -0.21 6.52 -12.76
C LYS A 84 -1.22 6.81 -11.64
N ASP A 85 -0.93 6.35 -10.42
CA ASP A 85 -1.80 6.53 -9.26
C ASP A 85 -1.84 7.99 -8.79
N LYS A 86 -3.00 8.39 -8.27
CA LYS A 86 -3.24 9.74 -7.77
C LYS A 86 -3.99 9.69 -6.45
N PHE A 87 -3.72 10.66 -5.60
CA PHE A 87 -4.51 10.92 -4.40
C PHE A 87 -5.35 12.19 -4.60
N LEU A 88 -6.53 12.19 -4.00
CA LEU A 88 -7.41 13.34 -3.92
C LEU A 88 -7.66 13.59 -2.43
N LEU A 89 -7.02 14.63 -1.90
CA LEU A 89 -7.41 15.21 -0.61
C LEU A 89 -8.56 16.16 -0.89
N GLN A 90 -9.64 16.03 -0.13
CA GLN A 90 -10.73 17.00 -0.07
C GLN A 90 -10.74 17.63 1.33
N SER A 91 -11.05 18.92 1.43
CA SER A 91 -11.16 19.64 2.70
C SER A 91 -12.30 20.63 2.71
N VAL A 92 -12.94 20.81 3.87
CA VAL A 92 -14.13 21.65 4.07
C VAL A 92 -14.12 22.22 5.49
N VAL A 93 -14.67 23.42 5.68
CA VAL A 93 -14.86 24.00 7.01
C VAL A 93 -15.80 23.11 7.83
N ALA A 94 -15.41 22.82 9.07
CA ALA A 94 -16.18 22.04 10.04
C ALA A 94 -16.69 22.94 11.17
N GLY A 95 -17.72 22.47 11.88
CA GLY A 95 -18.27 23.19 13.04
C GLY A 95 -17.24 23.37 14.17
N PRO A 96 -17.37 24.40 15.02
CA PRO A 96 -16.53 24.57 16.20
C PRO A 96 -16.57 23.33 17.10
N GLY A 97 -15.40 22.79 17.47
CA GLY A 97 -15.30 21.58 18.30
C GLY A 97 -15.60 20.27 17.58
N ALA A 98 -15.78 20.27 16.25
CA ALA A 98 -16.01 19.04 15.49
C ALA A 98 -14.86 18.04 15.64
N THR A 99 -15.19 16.79 15.92
CA THR A 99 -14.27 15.68 16.11
C THR A 99 -14.20 14.79 14.87
N THR A 100 -13.30 13.79 14.87
CA THR A 100 -13.20 12.80 13.79
C THR A 100 -14.45 11.93 13.61
N LYS A 101 -15.38 11.91 14.58
CA LYS A 101 -16.67 11.19 14.49
C LYS A 101 -17.71 11.97 13.69
N ASP A 102 -17.61 13.29 13.66
CA ASP A 102 -18.58 14.21 13.06
C ASP A 102 -18.29 14.44 11.56
N VAL A 103 -17.21 13.87 11.04
CA VAL A 103 -16.76 13.99 9.65
C VAL A 103 -17.54 13.03 8.74
N THR A 104 -18.73 13.45 8.31
CA THR A 104 -19.59 12.63 7.44
C THR A 104 -19.19 12.70 5.96
N PRO A 105 -19.61 11.74 5.10
CA PRO A 105 -19.35 11.82 3.65
C PRO A 105 -19.99 13.03 2.97
N GLU A 106 -21.13 13.50 3.44
CA GLU A 106 -21.97 14.54 2.84
C GLU A 106 -21.34 15.93 2.96
N MET A 107 -20.51 16.15 3.98
CA MET A 107 -19.69 17.37 4.11
C MET A 107 -18.77 17.60 2.89
N PHE A 108 -18.41 16.54 2.16
CA PHE A 108 -17.54 16.60 0.97
C PHE A 108 -18.31 16.52 -0.36
N SER A 109 -19.64 16.64 -0.33
CA SER A 109 -20.49 16.88 -1.51
C SER A 109 -20.52 18.38 -1.82
N LYS A 110 -20.30 18.74 -3.09
CA LYS A 110 -20.41 20.12 -3.58
C LYS A 110 -21.85 20.47 -3.94
N GLU A 111 -22.64 19.44 -4.21
CA GLU A 111 -24.07 19.49 -4.54
C GLU A 111 -24.90 19.97 -3.33
N ALA A 112 -24.39 19.77 -2.11
CA ALA A 112 -24.92 20.34 -0.87
C ALA A 112 -24.57 21.83 -0.63
N GLY A 113 -23.88 22.50 -1.58
CA GLY A 113 -23.48 23.91 -1.46
C GLY A 113 -22.22 24.16 -0.61
N HIS A 114 -21.54 23.11 -0.13
CA HIS A 114 -20.33 23.25 0.67
C HIS A 114 -19.12 23.72 -0.14
N ALA A 115 -18.31 24.60 0.45
CA ALA A 115 -17.03 25.04 -0.11
C ALA A 115 -15.95 23.95 0.05
N VAL A 116 -16.01 22.91 -0.79
CA VAL A 116 -15.07 21.78 -0.78
C VAL A 116 -13.84 22.09 -1.63
N GLU A 117 -12.71 22.36 -0.97
CA GLU A 117 -11.38 22.41 -1.59
C GLU A 117 -10.90 21.02 -2.00
N GLU A 118 -10.13 20.94 -3.10
CA GLU A 118 -9.67 19.66 -3.68
C GLU A 118 -8.23 19.71 -4.19
N TRP A 119 -7.37 18.90 -3.59
CA TRP A 119 -5.95 18.80 -3.89
C TRP A 119 -5.61 17.45 -4.54
N LYS A 120 -5.11 17.49 -5.78
CA LYS A 120 -4.80 16.30 -6.61
C LYS A 120 -3.30 16.00 -6.57
N LEU A 121 -2.88 15.12 -5.66
CA LEU A 121 -1.49 14.77 -5.43
C LEU A 121 -1.06 13.64 -6.38
N ARG A 122 0.11 13.78 -7.02
CA ARG A 122 0.67 12.75 -7.93
C ARG A 122 1.55 11.79 -7.16
N VAL A 123 1.53 10.51 -7.50
CA VAL A 123 2.55 9.55 -7.05
C VAL A 123 3.71 9.54 -8.04
N ILE A 124 4.94 9.66 -7.55
CA ILE A 124 6.17 9.54 -8.32
C ILE A 124 7.02 8.44 -7.70
N TYR A 125 7.56 7.55 -8.52
CA TYR A 125 8.60 6.63 -8.07
C TYR A 125 9.97 7.22 -8.33
N LEU A 126 10.84 7.08 -7.34
CA LEU A 126 12.27 7.31 -7.48
C LEU A 126 12.97 5.94 -7.51
N PRO A 127 14.19 5.83 -8.06
CA PRO A 127 15.05 4.68 -7.79
C PRO A 127 15.25 4.47 -6.28
N PRO A 128 15.63 3.27 -5.82
CA PRO A 128 16.14 3.07 -4.46
C PRO A 128 17.28 4.07 -4.18
N PRO A 129 17.40 4.62 -2.95
CA PRO A 129 18.54 5.45 -2.59
C PRO A 129 19.82 4.62 -2.77
N GLN A 130 20.72 5.11 -3.63
CA GLN A 130 22.02 4.49 -3.80
C GLN A 130 22.77 4.53 -2.47
N ARG A 131 23.35 3.41 -2.05
CA ARG A 131 24.29 3.42 -0.93
C ARG A 131 25.46 4.32 -1.33
N PRO A 132 26.00 5.17 -0.44
CA PRO A 132 27.28 5.80 -0.70
C PRO A 132 28.28 4.67 -0.96
N SER A 133 28.90 4.69 -2.14
CA SER A 133 30.01 3.77 -2.44
C SER A 133 31.11 3.99 -1.40
N PRO A 134 31.85 2.95 -0.99
CA PRO A 134 33.13 3.16 -0.34
C PRO A 134 33.96 4.07 -1.24
N VAL A 135 34.33 5.25 -0.72
CA VAL A 135 35.41 6.03 -1.31
C VAL A 135 36.65 5.13 -1.20
N PRO A 136 37.45 4.95 -2.27
CA PRO A 136 38.74 4.29 -2.13
C PRO A 136 39.53 4.99 -1.03
N GLU A 137 39.99 4.23 -0.04
CA GLU A 137 40.94 4.76 0.93
C GLU A 137 42.22 5.03 0.13
N GLU A 138 42.52 6.31 -0.11
CA GLU A 138 43.78 6.71 -0.74
C GLU A 138 44.90 6.32 0.23
N GLU A 139 45.60 5.23 -0.10
CA GLU A 139 46.75 4.75 0.67
C GLU A 139 47.78 5.88 0.75
N ALA A 140 47.98 6.39 1.97
CA ALA A 140 48.80 7.57 2.21
C ALA A 140 50.30 7.23 2.14
N GLU A 141 50.81 7.17 0.91
CA GLU A 141 52.24 7.07 0.60
C GLU A 141 53.05 8.12 1.40
N GLU A 142 54.01 7.68 2.22
CA GLU A 142 54.83 8.56 3.05
C GLU A 142 55.79 9.41 2.18
N GLY A 143 55.39 10.66 1.91
CA GLY A 143 55.93 11.46 0.80
C GLY A 143 56.74 12.73 1.14
N SER A 144 57.26 12.88 2.36
CA SER A 144 58.27 13.91 2.77
C SER A 144 57.96 15.41 2.55
N SER A 145 57.90 16.20 3.63
CA SER A 145 58.12 17.66 3.55
C SER A 145 58.62 18.26 4.88
N PRO A 146 59.51 19.29 4.88
CA PRO A 146 60.23 19.71 6.09
C PRO A 146 59.60 20.87 6.87
N LYS A 147 59.61 20.72 8.21
CA LYS A 147 59.82 21.74 9.26
C LYS A 147 59.19 23.14 9.08
N ALA A 148 58.14 23.39 9.87
CA ALA A 148 57.89 24.68 10.52
C ALA A 148 57.83 24.49 12.06
N THR A 149 57.89 25.55 12.86
CA THR A 149 58.07 25.48 14.35
C THR A 149 57.30 26.62 15.04
N ILE A 150 57.06 26.52 16.37
CA ILE A 150 56.36 27.41 17.35
C ILE A 150 55.07 26.68 17.86
N SER A 151 54.97 26.15 19.10
CA SER A 151 54.82 26.80 20.43
C SER A 151 53.58 27.70 20.55
N ASP A 152 52.70 27.67 21.55
CA ASP A 152 52.48 26.80 22.74
C ASP A 152 51.05 27.12 23.28
N ASN A 153 50.41 26.59 24.34
CA ASN A 153 50.69 25.61 25.42
C ASN A 153 49.32 25.05 25.92
N GLY A 154 49.30 24.09 26.87
CA GLY A 154 48.40 24.20 28.04
C GLY A 154 47.02 23.53 28.07
N ASN A 155 46.99 22.24 28.46
CA ASN A 155 45.98 21.67 29.39
C ASN A 155 44.48 21.53 28.99
N SER A 156 44.14 21.13 27.75
CA SER A 156 42.79 20.59 27.44
C SER A 156 42.77 19.35 26.52
N SER A 157 43.93 18.93 26.00
CA SER A 157 43.99 17.95 24.91
C SER A 157 43.59 16.51 25.28
N SER A 158 43.64 16.11 26.57
CA SER A 158 43.47 14.69 26.96
C SER A 158 42.01 14.24 26.86
N GLU A 159 41.08 15.02 27.40
CA GLU A 159 39.65 14.67 27.42
C GLU A 159 39.07 14.65 26.02
N MET A 160 39.40 15.66 25.19
CA MET A 160 38.93 15.71 23.80
C MET A 160 39.44 14.52 22.97
N LYS A 161 40.71 14.12 23.13
CA LYS A 161 41.25 12.91 22.47
C LYS A 161 40.59 11.62 22.99
N SER A 162 40.35 11.51 24.29
CA SER A 162 39.66 10.36 24.88
C SER A 162 38.21 10.24 24.39
N LEU A 163 37.50 11.36 24.24
CA LEU A 163 36.13 11.39 23.71
C LEU A 163 36.11 11.01 22.22
N ILE A 164 37.06 11.51 21.42
CA ILE A 164 37.20 11.15 19.99
C ILE A 164 37.49 9.66 19.82
N SER A 165 38.39 9.07 20.63
CA SER A 165 38.65 7.63 20.60
C SER A 165 37.38 6.85 20.92
N LYS A 166 36.74 7.15 22.05
CA LYS A 166 35.53 6.44 22.51
C LYS A 166 34.37 6.53 21.51
N LEU A 167 34.18 7.69 20.88
CA LEU A 167 33.18 7.87 19.81
C LEU A 167 33.53 7.07 18.54
N THR A 168 34.82 6.88 18.25
CA THR A 168 35.27 6.03 17.13
C THR A 168 35.00 4.56 17.44
N ASP A 169 35.38 4.08 18.63
CA ASP A 169 35.15 2.72 19.12
C ASP A 169 33.65 2.36 19.12
N GLU A 170 32.79 3.27 19.59
CA GLU A 170 31.33 3.09 19.63
C GLU A 170 30.70 3.11 18.23
N LYS A 171 31.17 3.99 17.34
CA LYS A 171 30.75 4.04 15.93
C LYS A 171 31.14 2.75 15.18
N ASP A 172 32.34 2.21 15.40
CA ASP A 172 32.79 0.98 14.75
C ASP A 172 32.09 -0.27 15.31
N ALA A 173 31.74 -0.28 16.61
CA ALA A 173 30.84 -1.29 17.18
C ALA A 173 29.44 -1.25 16.53
N ALA A 174 28.87 -0.06 16.33
CA ALA A 174 27.57 0.12 15.67
C ALA A 174 27.60 -0.30 14.19
N ILE A 175 28.69 -0.01 13.46
CA ILE A 175 28.91 -0.49 12.07
C ILE A 175 28.98 -2.02 12.04
N LYS A 176 29.72 -2.63 12.96
CA LYS A 176 29.84 -4.10 13.10
C LYS A 176 28.48 -4.75 13.36
N GLN A 177 27.64 -4.14 14.20
CA GLN A 177 26.26 -4.59 14.45
C GLN A 177 25.36 -4.44 13.22
N SER A 178 25.43 -3.30 12.50
CA SER A 178 24.66 -3.08 11.25
C SER A 178 25.02 -4.12 10.19
N ASN A 179 26.31 -4.45 10.05
CA ASN A 179 26.78 -5.44 9.08
C ASN A 179 26.31 -6.87 9.42
N ARG A 180 26.21 -7.23 10.70
CA ARG A 180 25.66 -8.53 11.13
C ARG A 180 24.18 -8.67 10.78
N ILE A 181 23.36 -7.65 11.05
CA ILE A 181 21.92 -7.64 10.72
C ILE A 181 21.73 -7.78 9.19
N ARG A 182 22.59 -7.15 8.38
CA ARG A 182 22.58 -7.31 6.91
C ARG A 182 22.88 -8.74 6.46
N GLN A 183 23.83 -9.44 7.11
CA GLN A 183 24.13 -10.84 6.80
C GLN A 183 22.95 -11.76 7.16
N GLU A 184 22.32 -11.58 8.32
CA GLU A 184 21.16 -12.37 8.74
C GLU A 184 19.96 -12.17 7.78
N MET A 185 19.72 -10.93 7.32
CA MET A 185 18.72 -10.62 6.28
C MET A 185 19.02 -11.30 4.93
N GLU A 186 20.28 -11.35 4.49
CA GLU A 186 20.66 -12.02 3.25
C GLU A 186 20.54 -13.56 3.33
N LEU A 187 20.84 -14.15 4.49
CA LEU A 187 20.65 -15.59 4.71
C LEU A 187 19.17 -15.97 4.68
N LEU A 188 18.30 -15.20 5.36
CA LEU A 188 16.84 -15.40 5.29
C LEU A 188 16.31 -15.22 3.87
N ARG A 189 16.82 -14.21 3.12
CA ARG A 189 16.47 -13.99 1.71
C ARG A 189 16.87 -15.15 0.80
N ARG A 190 17.97 -15.87 1.11
CA ARG A 190 18.46 -17.00 0.30
C ARG A 190 17.86 -18.35 0.68
N GLY A 191 17.34 -18.51 1.90
CA GLY A 191 16.50 -19.66 2.29
C GLY A 191 15.06 -19.56 1.74
N GLY A 192 14.54 -18.34 1.60
CA GLY A 192 13.18 -18.10 1.11
C GLY A 192 13.01 -18.25 -0.41
N ASN A 193 12.26 -19.28 -0.82
CA ASN A 193 11.72 -19.56 -2.17
C ASN A 193 12.66 -20.23 -3.18
N LYS A 194 12.46 -21.54 -3.43
CA LYS A 194 12.88 -22.20 -4.68
C LYS A 194 11.91 -23.26 -5.24
N THR A 195 10.71 -23.41 -4.65
CA THR A 195 9.80 -24.54 -4.96
C THR A 195 8.30 -24.20 -5.00
N GLN A 196 7.89 -22.94 -4.77
CA GLN A 196 6.47 -22.60 -4.59
C GLN A 196 5.75 -22.02 -5.82
N ALA A 197 6.45 -21.33 -6.73
CA ALA A 197 5.81 -20.55 -7.79
C ALA A 197 5.08 -21.42 -8.84
N ASP A 198 5.72 -22.48 -9.31
CA ASP A 198 5.25 -23.31 -10.43
C ASP A 198 4.01 -24.15 -10.09
N ARG A 199 3.93 -24.65 -8.84
CA ARG A 199 2.84 -25.52 -8.38
C ARG A 199 1.46 -24.85 -8.43
N PHE A 200 1.36 -23.53 -8.24
CA PHE A 200 0.07 -22.85 -8.25
C PHE A 200 -0.57 -22.80 -9.64
N SER A 201 0.22 -22.80 -10.72
CA SER A 201 -0.29 -22.78 -12.09
C SER A 201 -1.00 -24.09 -12.44
N PHE A 202 -0.34 -25.23 -12.18
CA PHE A 202 -0.92 -26.56 -12.40
C PHE A 202 -2.16 -26.82 -11.53
N ILE A 203 -2.14 -26.44 -10.25
CA ILE A 203 -3.30 -26.61 -9.35
C ILE A 203 -4.52 -25.82 -9.86
N PHE A 204 -4.32 -24.60 -10.37
CA PHE A 204 -5.41 -23.79 -10.92
C PHE A 204 -6.05 -24.43 -12.16
N VAL A 205 -5.25 -24.95 -13.09
CA VAL A 205 -5.74 -25.66 -14.29
C VAL A 205 -6.57 -26.89 -13.91
N ILE A 206 -6.11 -27.69 -12.94
CA ILE A 206 -6.83 -28.87 -12.45
C ILE A 206 -8.17 -28.48 -11.82
N VAL A 207 -8.20 -27.44 -10.97
CA VAL A 207 -9.43 -26.96 -10.31
C VAL A 207 -10.46 -26.47 -11.33
N VAL A 208 -10.04 -25.68 -12.34
CA VAL A 208 -10.95 -25.21 -13.41
C VAL A 208 -11.51 -26.39 -14.22
N GLY A 209 -10.68 -27.38 -14.56
CA GLY A 209 -11.12 -28.59 -15.25
C GLY A 209 -12.16 -29.41 -14.47
N LEU A 210 -11.95 -29.59 -13.16
CA LEU A 210 -12.90 -30.30 -12.29
C LEU A 210 -14.24 -29.56 -12.14
N ILE A 211 -14.22 -28.23 -12.03
CA ILE A 211 -15.43 -27.40 -11.99
C ILE A 211 -16.21 -27.52 -13.31
N GLY A 212 -15.52 -27.46 -14.46
CA GLY A 212 -16.13 -27.66 -15.78
C GLY A 212 -16.78 -29.04 -15.93
N LEU A 213 -16.12 -30.11 -15.47
CA LEU A 213 -16.64 -31.47 -15.50
C LEU A 213 -17.89 -31.62 -14.62
N LEU A 214 -17.88 -31.05 -13.41
CA LEU A 214 -19.02 -31.07 -12.49
C LEU A 214 -20.23 -30.33 -13.06
N LEU A 215 -20.04 -29.11 -13.59
CA LEU A 215 -21.11 -28.33 -14.21
C LEU A 215 -21.66 -29.03 -15.46
N GLY A 216 -20.80 -29.57 -16.31
CA GLY A 216 -21.19 -30.35 -17.48
C GLY A 216 -22.00 -31.61 -17.11
N TYR A 217 -21.62 -32.32 -16.05
CA TYR A 217 -22.37 -33.47 -15.53
C TYR A 217 -23.74 -33.06 -14.98
N ILE A 218 -23.82 -31.96 -14.22
CA ILE A 218 -25.09 -31.42 -13.69
C ILE A 218 -26.03 -31.04 -14.84
N ILE A 219 -25.54 -30.31 -15.84
CA ILE A 219 -26.34 -29.92 -17.02
C ILE A 219 -26.79 -31.16 -17.81
N LYS A 220 -25.90 -32.13 -18.07
CA LYS A 220 -26.25 -33.37 -18.77
C LYS A 220 -27.30 -34.19 -18.00
N LYS A 221 -27.17 -34.27 -16.67
CA LYS A 221 -28.15 -34.95 -15.81
C LYS A 221 -29.50 -34.24 -15.81
N LEU A 222 -29.51 -32.91 -15.72
CA LEU A 222 -30.73 -32.10 -15.79
C LEU A 222 -31.47 -32.31 -17.12
N ILE A 223 -30.75 -32.23 -18.25
CA ILE A 223 -31.32 -32.49 -19.58
C ILE A 223 -31.90 -33.92 -19.68
N HIS A 224 -31.22 -34.92 -19.12
CA HIS A 224 -31.71 -36.30 -19.12
C HIS A 224 -32.99 -36.47 -18.27
N THR A 225 -33.04 -35.88 -17.08
CA THR A 225 -34.24 -35.87 -16.20
C THR A 225 -35.41 -35.09 -16.81
N MET A 226 -35.15 -34.05 -17.61
CA MET A 226 -36.18 -33.30 -18.34
C MET A 226 -36.74 -34.07 -19.55
N HIS A 227 -36.13 -35.18 -19.97
CA HIS A 227 -36.55 -35.99 -21.13
C HIS A 227 -37.17 -37.34 -20.73
N THR A 228 -37.38 -37.61 -19.44
CA THR A 228 -38.17 -38.74 -18.95
C THR A 228 -39.60 -38.27 -18.61
N PRO A 229 -40.63 -38.62 -19.41
CA PRO A 229 -42.01 -38.21 -19.12
C PRO A 229 -42.57 -38.91 -17.87
N LEU A 230 -43.39 -38.19 -17.11
CA LEU A 230 -44.10 -38.70 -15.94
C LEU A 230 -45.40 -39.39 -16.36
N GLU A 231 -45.36 -40.71 -16.58
CA GLU A 231 -46.54 -41.55 -16.79
C GLU A 231 -46.68 -42.56 -15.64
N CYS A 232 -47.40 -42.19 -14.57
CA CYS A 232 -47.93 -43.13 -13.56
C CYS A 232 -48.90 -42.46 -12.55
N ALA A 233 -49.95 -41.77 -13.01
CA ALA A 233 -51.00 -41.24 -12.12
C ALA A 233 -52.33 -40.95 -12.86
N GLY A 234 -53.10 -41.99 -13.24
CA GLY A 234 -54.40 -41.78 -13.88
C GLY A 234 -55.23 -43.05 -14.14
N ASN A 235 -56.44 -43.06 -13.61
CA ASN A 235 -57.62 -43.82 -14.02
C ASN A 235 -57.49 -45.32 -14.38
N GLN A 236 -57.86 -46.18 -13.42
CA GLN A 236 -58.83 -47.24 -13.69
C GLN A 236 -60.01 -47.11 -12.72
N PHE A 237 -61.07 -46.39 -13.12
CA PHE A 237 -62.39 -46.51 -12.49
C PHE A 237 -63.50 -46.10 -13.46
N SER A 238 -64.42 -47.04 -13.72
CA SER A 238 -65.63 -46.88 -14.55
C SER A 238 -65.45 -46.45 -16.02
N SER A 239 -66.38 -46.76 -16.93
CA SER A 239 -67.39 -47.83 -16.99
C SER A 239 -67.98 -47.82 -18.39
N HIS A 240 -68.09 -48.96 -19.08
CA HIS A 240 -68.97 -49.07 -20.25
C HIS A 240 -69.54 -50.49 -20.38
N ASN A 241 -70.87 -50.58 -20.30
CA ASN A 241 -71.68 -51.74 -20.64
C ASN A 241 -72.62 -51.33 -21.78
N ASN A 242 -73.03 -52.33 -22.57
CA ASN A 242 -74.21 -52.35 -23.45
C ASN A 242 -74.20 -51.48 -24.72
N SER A 243 -73.93 -52.15 -25.84
CA SER A 243 -74.86 -52.32 -26.98
C SER A 243 -74.34 -53.47 -27.86
N SER A 244 -75.14 -54.19 -28.66
CA SER A 244 -76.60 -54.41 -28.67
C SER A 244 -76.92 -55.57 -29.64
N ASP A 245 -77.98 -56.33 -29.34
CA ASP A 245 -78.93 -56.97 -30.27
C ASP A 245 -78.45 -57.82 -31.47
N GLY A 246 -78.73 -59.14 -31.41
CA GLY A 246 -79.78 -59.72 -32.28
C GLY A 246 -79.42 -60.65 -33.46
N ILE A 247 -80.30 -61.65 -33.67
CA ILE A 247 -80.52 -62.48 -34.88
C ILE A 247 -79.43 -63.55 -35.15
N ASP A 248 -79.73 -64.80 -35.53
CA ASP A 248 -81.02 -65.55 -35.66
C ASP A 248 -81.23 -66.54 -34.50
#